data_AF-A0A931B5S7-F1
#
_entry.id   AF-A0A931B5S7-F1
#
_cell.length_a   1.000
_cell.length_b   1.000
_cell.length_c   1.000
_cell.angle_alpha   90.00
_cell.angle_beta   90.00
_cell.angle_gamma   90.00
#
_symmetry.space_group_name_H-M   'P 1'
#
loop_
_entity.id
_entity.type
_entity.pdbx_description
1 polymer ?
#
loop_
_entity_poly.entity_id
_entity_poly.type
_entity_poly.pdbx_seq_one_letter_code
_entity_poly.pdbx_strand_id
1 'polypeptide(L)'
;MILSLGALRHSGSTDDSSRNVLSASEDDDASAALWRFLADHACHRVSLLDENFSEWDSVRIDFVTIGGDEEGDPSFGQYVRGWSGYDLVKSPRPLADEIVKVIKVFDEAFLEVRWLPSMKEAEAILDVVGRISWPPRADVPVSLDMASSRAHEVGELTKSLVCWSVALERSELGRFFRTVAGILQDGMISLGDEALVSGGRLVSAELYDAEWTLALIKDFLNGYVPRARGVIQTKE
;
A
#
# COMPACT_ATOMS: atom_id res chain seq x y z
N MET A 1 10.77 13.45 -6.12
CA MET A 1 11.90 12.51 -6.29
C MET A 1 11.58 11.75 -7.56
N ILE A 2 12.50 11.71 -8.53
CA ILE A 2 12.29 10.99 -9.79
C ILE A 2 13.17 9.74 -9.74
N LEU A 3 12.55 8.58 -9.90
CA LEU A 3 13.31 7.37 -10.26
C LEU A 3 13.46 7.38 -11.78
N SER A 4 14.67 7.65 -12.26
CA SER A 4 15.00 7.44 -13.66
C SER A 4 15.46 6.00 -13.84
N LEU A 5 14.65 5.19 -14.51
CA LEU A 5 15.05 3.87 -15.00
C LEU A 5 15.85 3.96 -16.32
N GLY A 6 16.21 5.18 -16.74
CA GLY A 6 16.89 5.50 -18.00
C GLY A 6 18.30 4.92 -18.16
N ALA A 7 18.88 4.31 -17.12
CA ALA A 7 20.12 3.53 -17.25
C ALA A 7 19.96 2.29 -18.17
N LEU A 8 18.74 1.99 -18.62
CA LEU A 8 18.41 0.89 -19.53
C LEU A 8 18.00 1.36 -20.94
N ARG A 9 18.79 2.21 -21.65
CA ARG A 9 19.20 1.96 -23.06
C ARG A 9 19.95 3.08 -23.80
N HIS A 10 20.89 2.59 -24.62
CA HIS A 10 21.26 3.06 -25.96
C HIS A 10 21.60 4.54 -26.18
N SER A 11 22.89 4.87 -26.01
CA SER A 11 23.54 5.76 -26.98
C SER A 11 24.08 4.90 -28.13
N GLY A 12 23.68 5.26 -29.36
CA GLY A 12 24.27 4.70 -30.56
C GLY A 12 25.74 5.10 -30.65
N SER A 13 26.61 4.24 -30.16
CA SER A 13 28.03 4.20 -30.51
C SER A 13 28.35 2.75 -30.84
N THR A 14 28.58 2.49 -32.12
CA THR A 14 29.16 1.25 -32.60
C THR A 14 30.62 1.20 -32.15
N ASP A 15 30.85 0.87 -30.88
CA ASP A 15 32.10 0.19 -30.53
C ASP A 15 31.94 -0.71 -29.30
N ASP A 16 32.67 -1.80 -29.39
CA ASP A 16 32.57 -3.09 -28.75
C ASP A 16 32.87 -3.06 -27.23
N SER A 17 32.02 -3.70 -26.42
CA SER A 17 32.33 -4.52 -25.23
C SER A 17 31.08 -4.68 -24.35
N SER A 18 30.34 -5.76 -24.56
CA SER A 18 29.61 -6.55 -23.55
C SER A 18 29.13 -5.84 -22.27
N ARG A 19 28.32 -4.78 -22.38
CA ARG A 19 27.53 -4.32 -21.23
C ARG A 19 26.32 -5.23 -21.10
N ASN A 20 26.39 -6.18 -20.17
CA ASN A 20 25.24 -6.93 -19.69
C ASN A 20 24.19 -5.92 -19.20
N VAL A 21 23.21 -5.64 -20.03
CA VAL A 21 22.00 -4.89 -19.65
C VAL A 21 21.17 -5.87 -18.83
N LEU A 22 21.50 -5.98 -17.56
CA LEU A 22 20.68 -6.70 -16.59
C LEU A 22 19.32 -6.00 -16.57
N SER A 23 18.26 -6.76 -16.77
CA SER A 23 16.89 -6.27 -16.55
C SER A 23 16.82 -5.67 -15.14
N ALA A 24 15.93 -4.69 -14.89
CA ALA A 24 15.77 -4.15 -13.53
C ALA A 24 15.47 -5.23 -12.47
N SER A 25 14.97 -6.40 -12.89
CA SER A 25 14.80 -7.60 -12.06
C SER A 25 16.09 -8.36 -11.71
N GLU A 26 17.23 -8.02 -12.32
CA GLU A 26 18.54 -8.65 -12.11
C GLU A 26 19.55 -7.73 -11.39
N ASP A 27 19.23 -6.44 -11.21
CA ASP A 27 20.00 -5.51 -10.37
C ASP A 27 19.31 -5.35 -9.00
N ASP A 28 19.89 -5.98 -7.98
CA ASP A 28 19.38 -5.97 -6.60
C ASP A 28 19.30 -4.56 -6.01
N ASP A 29 20.24 -3.66 -6.35
CA ASP A 29 20.26 -2.29 -5.84
C ASP A 29 19.17 -1.45 -6.52
N ALA A 30 18.97 -1.62 -7.83
CA ALA A 30 17.89 -0.95 -8.56
C ALA A 30 16.50 -1.43 -8.07
N SER A 31 16.36 -2.74 -7.85
CA SER A 31 15.14 -3.33 -7.26
C SER A 31 14.89 -2.80 -5.85
N ALA A 32 15.91 -2.76 -4.99
CA ALA A 32 15.79 -2.19 -3.64
C ALA A 32 15.48 -0.69 -3.67
N ALA A 33 16.02 0.07 -4.62
CA ALA A 33 15.75 1.50 -4.76
C ALA A 33 14.30 1.77 -5.16
N LEU A 34 13.77 0.98 -6.09
CA LEU A 34 12.35 1.02 -6.45
C LEU A 34 11.48 0.70 -5.24
N TRP A 35 11.77 -0.38 -4.52
CA TRP A 35 11.02 -0.75 -3.32
C TRP A 35 11.08 0.33 -2.25
N ARG A 36 12.25 0.95 -2.03
CA ARG A 36 12.42 2.04 -1.07
C ARG A 36 11.59 3.26 -1.46
N PHE A 37 11.65 3.65 -2.72
CA PHE A 37 10.84 4.75 -3.23
C PHE A 37 9.34 4.48 -3.05
N LEU A 38 8.87 3.28 -3.42
CA LEU A 38 7.47 2.90 -3.25
C LEU A 38 7.06 2.90 -1.77
N ALA A 39 7.92 2.41 -0.88
CA ALA A 39 7.68 2.44 0.56
C ALA A 39 7.62 3.88 1.12
N ASP A 40 8.53 4.76 0.69
CA ASP A 40 8.59 6.16 1.10
C ASP A 40 7.38 6.98 0.59
N HIS A 41 6.77 6.54 -0.51
CA HIS A 41 5.69 7.27 -1.20
C HIS A 41 4.37 6.50 -1.24
N ALA A 42 4.24 5.44 -0.45
CA ALA A 42 3.04 4.61 -0.33
C ALA A 42 1.74 5.40 -0.09
N CYS A 43 1.84 6.52 0.63
CA CYS A 43 0.71 7.39 0.96
C CYS A 43 0.56 8.60 0.02
N HIS A 44 1.39 8.70 -1.02
CA HIS A 44 1.41 9.82 -1.95
C HIS A 44 0.90 9.39 -3.33
N ARG A 45 0.22 10.30 -4.03
CA ARG A 45 -0.11 10.08 -5.44
C ARG A 45 1.16 10.24 -6.27
N VAL A 46 1.72 9.13 -6.73
CA VAL A 46 2.90 9.12 -7.61
C VAL A 46 2.44 9.13 -9.07
N SER A 47 3.07 9.96 -9.89
CA SER A 47 2.90 9.95 -11.36
C SER A 47 4.18 9.46 -12.00
N LEU A 48 4.06 8.51 -12.93
CA LEU A 48 5.18 8.11 -13.78
C LEU A 48 5.24 9.10 -14.95
N LEU A 49 6.36 9.81 -15.04
CA LEU A 49 6.67 10.69 -16.15
C LEU A 49 7.76 10.03 -16.98
N ASP A 50 7.53 9.96 -18.28
CA ASP A 50 8.56 9.67 -19.28
C ASP A 50 9.24 10.96 -19.73
N GLU A 51 10.46 10.86 -20.26
CA GLU A 51 11.22 12.01 -20.78
C GLU A 51 10.53 12.71 -21.95
N ASN A 52 9.59 12.02 -22.59
CA ASN A 52 8.78 12.53 -23.69
C ASN A 52 7.60 13.42 -23.25
N PHE A 53 7.34 13.55 -21.94
CA PHE A 53 6.29 14.43 -21.44
C PHE A 53 6.81 15.86 -21.29
N SER A 54 5.98 16.84 -21.68
CA SER A 54 6.32 18.27 -21.60
C SER A 54 6.65 18.74 -20.18
N GLU A 55 6.14 18.03 -19.18
CA GLU A 55 6.34 18.28 -17.77
C GLU A 55 7.74 17.86 -17.32
N TRP A 56 8.41 16.94 -18.03
CA TRP A 56 9.73 16.40 -17.67
C TRP A 56 10.79 17.49 -17.43
N ASP A 57 10.88 18.46 -18.34
CA ASP A 57 11.87 19.54 -18.27
C ASP A 57 11.68 20.45 -17.04
N SER A 58 10.44 20.60 -16.58
CA SER A 58 10.13 21.38 -15.38
C SER A 58 10.44 20.63 -14.08
N VAL A 59 10.36 19.29 -14.11
CA VAL A 59 10.63 18.43 -12.95
C VAL A 59 12.12 18.15 -12.80
N ARG A 60 12.94 18.20 -13.86
CA ARG A 60 14.40 17.97 -13.74
C ARG A 60 15.13 18.97 -12.83
N ILE A 61 14.60 20.20 -12.68
CA ILE A 61 15.30 21.29 -11.97
C ILE A 61 15.16 21.17 -10.44
N ASP A 62 14.02 20.67 -9.95
CA ASP A 62 13.67 20.72 -8.52
C ASP A 62 13.85 19.37 -7.79
N PHE A 63 14.33 18.33 -8.49
CA PHE A 63 14.36 16.98 -7.97
C PHE A 63 15.71 16.29 -8.16
N VAL A 64 16.07 15.46 -7.18
CA VAL A 64 17.25 14.60 -7.24
C VAL A 64 16.93 13.35 -8.06
N THR A 65 17.86 12.97 -8.94
CA THR A 65 17.80 11.73 -9.73
C THR A 65 18.58 10.63 -9.01
N ILE A 66 17.94 9.49 -8.78
CA ILE A 66 18.61 8.32 -8.17
C ILE A 66 19.09 7.40 -9.29
N GLY A 67 20.37 7.00 -9.25
CA GLY A 67 21.00 6.21 -10.31
C GLY A 67 21.28 7.02 -11.58
N GLY A 68 21.28 8.35 -11.48
CA GLY A 68 21.67 9.25 -12.57
C GLY A 68 23.18 9.33 -12.74
N ASP A 69 23.59 9.90 -13.88
CA ASP A 69 25.00 10.06 -14.26
C ASP A 69 25.58 11.43 -13.85
N GLU A 70 24.78 12.31 -13.23
CA GLU A 70 25.23 13.66 -12.86
C GLU A 70 26.05 13.67 -11.55
N GLU A 71 26.99 14.61 -11.44
CA GLU A 71 27.78 14.78 -10.24
C GLU A 71 26.89 15.24 -9.07
N GLY A 72 26.74 14.38 -8.07
CA GLY A 72 25.87 14.62 -6.91
C GLY A 72 24.61 13.74 -6.89
N ASP A 73 24.30 13.04 -7.99
CA ASP A 73 23.24 12.04 -8.00
C ASP A 73 23.63 10.84 -7.12
N PRO A 74 22.79 10.43 -6.15
CA PRO A 74 23.04 9.22 -5.39
C PRO A 74 22.87 7.99 -6.30
N SER A 75 23.81 7.06 -6.26
CA SER A 75 23.63 5.75 -6.88
C SER A 75 22.50 4.96 -6.21
N PHE A 76 21.96 3.94 -6.87
CA PHE A 76 20.96 3.06 -6.26
C PHE A 76 21.44 2.48 -4.93
N GLY A 77 22.65 1.93 -4.90
CA GLY A 77 23.29 1.42 -3.68
C GLY A 77 23.45 2.47 -2.57
N GLN A 78 23.74 3.74 -2.91
CA GLN A 78 23.79 4.83 -1.94
C GLN A 78 22.41 5.18 -1.41
N TYR A 79 21.40 5.19 -2.28
CA TYR A 79 20.02 5.47 -1.92
C TYR A 79 19.42 4.38 -1.03
N VAL A 80 19.75 3.11 -1.22
CA VAL A 80 19.20 2.00 -0.38
C VAL A 80 20.03 1.72 0.87
N ARG A 81 21.25 2.26 0.96
CA ARG A 81 22.17 1.97 2.07
C ARG A 81 21.51 2.21 3.43
N GLY A 82 21.56 1.18 4.27
CA GLY A 82 21.05 1.25 5.65
C GLY A 82 19.53 1.12 5.78
N TRP A 83 18.82 0.84 4.69
CA TRP A 83 17.38 0.62 4.74
C TRP A 83 17.05 -0.77 5.30
N SER A 84 16.61 -0.83 6.56
CA SER A 84 16.25 -2.08 7.25
C SER A 84 14.91 -2.66 6.79
N GLY A 85 14.06 -1.87 6.14
CA GLY A 85 12.70 -2.27 5.74
C GLY A 85 12.63 -3.17 4.50
N TYR A 86 13.74 -3.41 3.79
CA TYR A 86 13.73 -4.12 2.50
C TYR A 86 13.14 -5.53 2.60
N ASP A 87 13.58 -6.30 3.61
CA ASP A 87 13.10 -7.67 3.81
C ASP A 87 11.61 -7.72 4.15
N LEU A 88 11.11 -6.69 4.86
CA LEU A 88 9.71 -6.60 5.20
C LEU A 88 8.84 -6.25 3.99
N VAL A 89 9.24 -5.28 3.16
CA VAL A 89 8.43 -4.88 1.99
C VAL A 89 8.41 -5.91 0.88
N LYS A 90 9.47 -6.71 0.74
CA LYS A 90 9.55 -7.78 -0.26
C LYS A 90 8.83 -9.06 0.19
N SER A 91 8.46 -9.15 1.47
CA SER A 91 7.78 -10.31 2.01
C SER A 91 6.43 -10.51 1.30
N PRO A 92 6.03 -11.77 1.04
CA PRO A 92 4.70 -12.06 0.51
C PRO A 92 3.60 -11.46 1.38
N ARG A 93 2.51 -11.00 0.75
CA ARG A 93 1.38 -10.36 1.40
C ARG A 93 0.06 -11.07 1.05
N PRO A 94 -0.10 -12.35 1.45
CA PRO A 94 -1.24 -13.16 1.05
C PRO A 94 -2.58 -12.55 1.47
N LEU A 95 -2.68 -11.87 2.64
CA LEU A 95 -3.93 -11.24 3.06
C LEU A 95 -4.28 -10.06 2.15
N ALA A 96 -3.30 -9.19 1.86
CA ALA A 96 -3.51 -8.07 0.95
C ALA A 96 -3.88 -8.57 -0.46
N ASP A 97 -3.21 -9.62 -0.94
CA ASP A 97 -3.48 -10.21 -2.26
C ASP A 97 -4.91 -10.76 -2.37
N GLU A 98 -5.40 -11.45 -1.34
CA GLU A 98 -6.80 -11.92 -1.31
C GLU A 98 -7.79 -10.76 -1.27
N ILE A 99 -7.48 -9.71 -0.50
CA ILE A 99 -8.36 -8.55 -0.35
C ILE A 99 -8.43 -7.72 -1.62
N VAL A 100 -7.35 -7.62 -2.40
CA VAL A 100 -7.38 -7.02 -3.74
C VAL A 100 -8.37 -7.76 -4.65
N LYS A 101 -8.44 -9.10 -4.59
CA LYS A 101 -9.40 -9.88 -5.39
C LYS A 101 -10.84 -9.57 -4.97
N VAL A 102 -11.09 -9.50 -3.65
CA VAL A 102 -12.41 -9.12 -3.12
C VAL A 102 -12.80 -7.72 -3.55
N ILE A 103 -11.91 -6.73 -3.38
CA ILE A 103 -12.15 -5.34 -3.78
C ILE A 103 -12.53 -5.25 -5.25
N LYS A 104 -11.81 -5.92 -6.15
CA LYS A 104 -12.12 -5.91 -7.59
C LYS A 104 -13.54 -6.37 -7.88
N VAL A 105 -13.97 -7.49 -7.30
CA VAL A 105 -15.32 -8.04 -7.48
C VAL A 105 -16.40 -7.04 -7.02
N PHE A 106 -16.19 -6.39 -5.88
CA PHE A 106 -17.17 -5.44 -5.35
C PHE A 106 -17.14 -4.08 -6.06
N ASP A 107 -15.97 -3.60 -6.47
CA ASP A 107 -15.84 -2.35 -7.22
C ASP A 107 -16.55 -2.45 -8.58
N GLU A 108 -16.34 -3.56 -9.30
CA GLU A 108 -17.06 -3.86 -10.54
C GLU A 108 -18.58 -3.89 -10.31
N ALA A 109 -19.05 -4.61 -9.30
CA ALA A 109 -20.48 -4.69 -8.97
C ALA A 109 -21.07 -3.31 -8.60
N PHE A 110 -20.35 -2.50 -7.83
CA PHE A 110 -20.81 -1.16 -7.42
C PHE A 110 -20.86 -0.19 -8.60
N LEU A 111 -19.93 -0.30 -9.54
CA LEU A 111 -19.91 0.51 -10.75
C LEU A 111 -21.05 0.14 -11.71
N GLU A 112 -21.27 -1.15 -11.96
CA GLU A 112 -22.31 -1.64 -12.87
C GLU A 112 -23.72 -1.15 -12.48
N VAL A 113 -24.04 -1.19 -11.18
CA VAL A 113 -25.37 -0.81 -10.68
C VAL A 113 -25.48 0.66 -10.28
N ARG A 114 -24.42 1.45 -10.50
CA ARG A 114 -24.29 2.84 -10.01
C ARG A 114 -24.68 2.97 -8.54
N TRP A 115 -24.07 2.11 -7.72
CA TRP A 115 -24.44 1.95 -6.33
C TRP A 115 -24.41 3.27 -5.54
N LEU A 116 -25.45 3.48 -4.73
CA LEU A 116 -25.59 4.59 -3.79
C LEU A 116 -25.80 4.03 -2.38
N PRO A 117 -25.04 4.48 -1.38
CA PRO A 117 -25.21 3.99 -0.01
C PRO A 117 -26.56 4.42 0.56
N SER A 118 -27.22 3.53 1.28
CA SER A 118 -28.24 3.90 2.26
C SER A 118 -27.62 4.66 3.43
N MET A 119 -28.45 5.25 4.30
CA MET A 119 -27.96 5.98 5.48
C MET A 119 -27.06 5.12 6.37
N LYS A 120 -27.46 3.89 6.66
CA LYS A 120 -26.66 2.98 7.48
C LYS A 120 -25.34 2.58 6.80
N GLU A 121 -25.35 2.40 5.49
CA GLU A 121 -24.12 2.11 4.73
C GLU A 121 -23.19 3.33 4.72
N ALA A 122 -23.73 4.54 4.62
CA ALA A 122 -22.97 5.78 4.70
C ALA A 122 -22.31 5.96 6.09
N GLU A 123 -23.05 5.72 7.17
CA GLU A 123 -22.52 5.70 8.54
C GLU A 123 -21.38 4.68 8.68
N ALA A 124 -21.57 3.47 8.16
CA ALA A 124 -20.58 2.41 8.22
C ALA A 124 -19.30 2.75 7.46
N ILE A 125 -19.41 3.33 6.25
CA ILE A 125 -18.25 3.80 5.47
C ILE A 125 -17.45 4.81 6.28
N LEU A 126 -18.12 5.83 6.82
CA LEU A 126 -17.44 6.92 7.54
C LEU A 126 -16.80 6.44 8.84
N ASP A 127 -17.47 5.54 9.58
CA ASP A 127 -16.91 4.92 10.79
C ASP A 127 -15.65 4.11 10.46
N VAL A 128 -15.75 3.16 9.52
CA VAL A 128 -14.62 2.28 9.16
C VAL A 128 -13.44 3.09 8.62
N VAL A 129 -13.67 3.99 7.66
CA VAL A 129 -12.62 4.85 7.10
C VAL A 129 -12.00 5.74 8.16
N GLY A 130 -12.79 6.27 9.09
CA GLY A 130 -12.32 7.16 10.15
C GLY A 130 -11.41 6.47 11.18
N ARG A 131 -11.54 5.15 11.35
CA ARG A 131 -10.79 4.38 12.36
C ARG A 131 -9.51 3.73 11.83
N ILE A 132 -9.41 3.47 10.53
CA ILE A 132 -8.21 2.86 9.94
C ILE A 132 -7.12 3.92 9.78
N SER A 133 -5.94 3.69 10.35
CA SER A 133 -4.72 4.48 10.10
C SER A 133 -3.87 3.82 9.01
N TRP A 134 -3.11 4.63 8.27
CA TRP A 134 -2.09 4.07 7.37
C TRP A 134 -0.96 3.44 8.20
N PRO A 135 -0.43 2.26 7.80
CA PRO A 135 0.68 1.64 8.50
C PRO A 135 1.91 2.55 8.51
N PRO A 136 2.72 2.52 9.58
CA PRO A 136 4.04 3.14 9.57
C PRO A 136 4.93 2.57 8.46
N ARG A 137 5.98 3.32 8.09
CA ARG A 137 7.00 2.84 7.15
C ARG A 137 7.64 1.55 7.66
N ALA A 138 8.01 0.68 6.72
CA ALA A 138 8.58 -0.64 6.99
C ALA A 138 9.93 -0.63 7.74
N ASP A 139 10.64 0.50 7.75
CA ASP A 139 11.93 0.66 8.42
C ASP A 139 11.84 1.30 9.81
N VAL A 140 10.63 1.62 10.29
CA VAL A 140 10.42 2.21 11.62
C VAL A 140 10.59 1.13 12.69
N PRO A 141 11.55 1.28 13.62
CA PRO A 141 11.70 0.35 14.73
C PRO A 141 10.47 0.37 15.64
N VAL A 142 10.07 -0.80 16.11
CA VAL A 142 8.90 -1.04 16.95
C VAL A 142 9.30 -1.86 18.19
N SER A 143 8.79 -1.47 19.36
CA SER A 143 8.88 -2.30 20.57
C SER A 143 7.80 -3.39 20.55
N LEU A 144 7.95 -4.41 21.40
CA LEU A 144 6.91 -5.44 21.53
C LEU A 144 5.56 -4.84 21.96
N ASP A 145 5.55 -3.87 22.88
CA ASP A 145 4.33 -3.20 23.34
C ASP A 145 3.65 -2.43 22.21
N MET A 146 4.44 -1.72 21.39
CA MET A 146 3.90 -1.00 20.22
C MET A 146 3.35 -1.98 19.18
N ALA A 147 4.05 -3.08 18.90
CA ALA A 147 3.58 -4.11 17.98
C ALA A 147 2.29 -4.78 18.49
N SER A 148 2.19 -5.00 19.81
CA SER A 148 1.01 -5.54 20.46
C SER A 148 -0.19 -4.58 20.38
N SER A 149 0.03 -3.28 20.58
CA SER A 149 -1.00 -2.25 20.39
C SER A 149 -1.51 -2.25 18.95
N ARG A 150 -0.62 -2.33 17.98
CA ARG A 150 -0.97 -2.38 16.55
C ARG A 150 -1.77 -3.64 16.20
N ALA A 151 -1.33 -4.81 16.66
CA ALA A 151 -2.09 -6.06 16.49
C ALA A 151 -3.48 -5.98 17.14
N HIS A 152 -3.59 -5.35 18.31
CA HIS A 152 -4.86 -5.12 18.99
C HIS A 152 -5.78 -4.21 18.16
N GLU A 153 -5.27 -3.12 17.59
CA GLU A 153 -6.03 -2.23 16.71
C GLU A 153 -6.56 -2.96 15.47
N VAL A 154 -5.74 -3.81 14.83
CA VAL A 154 -6.18 -4.67 13.73
C VAL A 154 -7.33 -5.59 14.17
N GLY A 155 -7.21 -6.20 15.35
CA GLY A 155 -8.26 -7.05 15.93
C GLY A 155 -9.57 -6.29 16.21
N GLU A 156 -9.51 -5.09 16.79
CA GLU A 156 -10.68 -4.26 17.08
C GLU A 156 -11.37 -3.77 15.79
N LEU A 157 -10.60 -3.38 14.78
CA LEU A 157 -11.14 -3.03 13.47
C LEU A 157 -11.83 -4.22 12.80
N THR A 158 -11.22 -5.40 12.88
CA THR A 158 -11.82 -6.65 12.37
C THR A 158 -13.16 -6.95 13.05
N LYS A 159 -13.24 -6.80 14.39
CA LYS A 159 -14.52 -6.94 15.13
C LYS A 159 -15.55 -5.91 14.67
N SER A 160 -15.14 -4.66 14.43
CA SER A 160 -16.02 -3.62 13.93
C SER A 160 -16.61 -3.96 12.56
N LEU A 161 -15.81 -4.53 11.67
CA LEU A 161 -16.28 -5.02 10.36
C LEU A 161 -17.33 -6.13 10.51
N VAL A 162 -17.13 -7.05 11.46
CA VAL A 162 -18.15 -8.07 11.79
C VAL A 162 -19.45 -7.41 12.25
N CYS A 163 -19.39 -6.46 13.19
CA CYS A 163 -20.58 -5.74 13.68
C CYS A 163 -21.33 -5.05 12.54
N TRP A 164 -20.62 -4.33 11.66
CA TRP A 164 -21.24 -3.70 10.50
C TRP A 164 -21.82 -4.71 9.52
N SER A 165 -21.15 -5.85 9.29
CA SER A 165 -21.66 -6.91 8.40
C SER A 165 -23.00 -7.49 8.88
N VAL A 166 -23.22 -7.53 10.20
CA VAL A 166 -24.49 -7.97 10.81
C VAL A 166 -25.54 -6.88 10.70
N ALA A 167 -25.19 -5.64 11.03
CA ALA A 167 -26.12 -4.50 10.92
C ALA A 167 -26.60 -4.25 9.47
N LEU A 168 -25.79 -4.67 8.50
CA LEU A 168 -25.99 -4.49 7.07
C LEU A 168 -26.29 -5.83 6.34
N GLU A 169 -26.90 -6.80 7.01
CA GLU A 169 -27.01 -8.22 6.56
C GLU A 169 -27.49 -8.41 5.11
N ARG A 170 -28.36 -7.52 4.61
CA ARG A 170 -29.02 -7.62 3.29
C ARG A 170 -28.37 -6.75 2.22
N SER A 171 -27.30 -6.05 2.55
CA SER A 171 -26.64 -5.12 1.65
C SER A 171 -25.36 -5.72 1.06
N GLU A 172 -25.00 -5.22 -0.11
CA GLU A 172 -23.75 -5.58 -0.75
C GLU A 172 -22.54 -5.11 0.07
N LEU A 173 -22.60 -3.93 0.70
CA LEU A 173 -21.55 -3.46 1.62
C LEU A 173 -21.42 -4.37 2.85
N GLY A 174 -22.54 -4.85 3.41
CA GLY A 174 -22.52 -5.82 4.49
C GLY A 174 -21.91 -7.16 4.08
N ARG A 175 -22.16 -7.61 2.84
CA ARG A 175 -21.50 -8.80 2.27
C ARG A 175 -19.98 -8.57 2.13
N PHE A 176 -19.57 -7.40 1.63
CA PHE A 176 -18.17 -7.01 1.53
C PHE A 176 -17.48 -7.08 2.90
N PHE A 177 -18.04 -6.41 3.92
CA PHE A 177 -17.48 -6.43 5.28
C PHE A 177 -17.41 -7.83 5.88
N ARG A 178 -18.39 -8.69 5.62
CA ARG A 178 -18.37 -10.09 6.08
C ARG A 178 -17.20 -10.86 5.47
N THR A 179 -17.03 -10.76 4.16
CA THR A 179 -15.95 -11.45 3.44
C THR A 179 -14.58 -10.97 3.92
N VAL A 180 -14.40 -9.66 4.00
CA VAL A 180 -13.16 -9.03 4.48
C VAL A 180 -12.84 -9.44 5.93
N ALA A 181 -13.84 -9.37 6.82
CA ALA A 181 -13.65 -9.75 8.21
C ALA A 181 -13.26 -11.23 8.36
N GLY A 182 -13.84 -12.13 7.55
CA GLY A 182 -13.45 -13.54 7.53
C GLY A 182 -11.99 -13.74 7.16
N ILE A 183 -11.52 -13.10 6.09
CA ILE A 183 -10.11 -13.17 5.65
C ILE A 183 -9.17 -12.66 6.74
N LEU A 184 -9.48 -11.50 7.34
CA LEU A 184 -8.68 -10.93 8.42
C LEU A 184 -8.69 -11.80 9.68
N GLN A 185 -9.83 -12.39 10.05
CA GLN A 185 -9.90 -13.30 11.20
C GLN A 185 -9.04 -14.54 11.00
N ASP A 186 -9.12 -15.18 9.84
CA ASP A 186 -8.32 -16.36 9.52
C ASP A 186 -6.82 -16.01 9.52
N GLY A 187 -6.46 -14.87 8.95
CA GLY A 187 -5.08 -14.33 8.98
C GLY A 187 -4.58 -14.04 10.38
N MET A 188 -5.38 -13.36 11.21
CA MET A 188 -5.03 -13.02 12.59
C MET A 188 -4.95 -14.24 13.51
N ILE A 189 -5.72 -15.30 13.26
CA ILE A 189 -5.57 -16.59 13.96
C ILE A 189 -4.23 -17.22 13.61
N SER A 190 -3.83 -17.17 12.34
CA SER A 190 -2.53 -17.68 11.88
C SER A 190 -1.35 -16.89 12.46
N LEU A 191 -1.55 -15.62 12.79
CA LEU A 191 -0.54 -14.74 13.38
C LEU A 191 -0.09 -15.24 14.77
N GLY A 192 -0.96 -15.95 15.51
CA GLY A 192 -0.65 -16.65 16.76
C GLY A 192 0.12 -15.83 17.81
N ASP A 193 0.74 -16.51 18.78
CA ASP A 193 1.75 -15.93 19.68
C ASP A 193 3.12 -15.76 18.97
N GLU A 194 3.15 -15.76 17.62
CA GLU A 194 4.39 -15.54 16.88
C GLU A 194 4.95 -14.16 17.24
N ALA A 195 6.27 -14.04 17.20
CA ALA A 195 6.93 -12.81 17.58
C ALA A 195 6.44 -11.67 16.67
N LEU A 196 5.56 -10.81 17.19
CA LEU A 196 5.06 -9.57 16.56
C LEU A 196 6.19 -8.61 16.10
N VAL A 197 7.42 -8.95 16.47
CA VAL A 197 8.65 -8.24 16.15
C VAL A 197 9.65 -9.22 15.53
N SER A 198 10.23 -8.86 14.39
CA SER A 198 11.26 -9.63 13.67
C SER A 198 12.68 -9.08 13.88
N GLY A 199 13.68 -9.93 13.63
CA GLY A 199 15.13 -9.78 13.90
C GLY A 199 15.72 -8.43 13.52
N GLY A 200 15.65 -7.46 14.44
CA GLY A 200 16.03 -6.07 14.20
C GLY A 200 15.09 -5.04 14.83
N ARG A 201 14.04 -5.46 15.53
CA ARG A 201 12.97 -4.60 16.10
C ARG A 201 12.04 -4.02 15.04
N LEU A 202 11.81 -4.71 13.93
CA LEU A 202 10.76 -4.35 12.98
C LEU A 202 9.50 -5.16 13.28
N VAL A 203 8.36 -4.73 12.76
CA VAL A 203 7.12 -5.51 12.88
C VAL A 203 7.25 -6.83 12.10
N SER A 204 6.52 -7.87 12.50
CA SER A 204 6.48 -9.13 11.73
C SER A 204 5.85 -8.92 10.35
N ALA A 205 6.16 -9.80 9.40
CA ALA A 205 5.63 -9.72 8.04
C ALA A 205 4.10 -9.91 8.02
N GLU A 206 3.60 -10.77 8.89
CA GLU A 206 2.20 -11.11 9.05
C GLU A 206 1.40 -9.92 9.58
N LEU A 207 1.92 -9.22 10.59
CA LEU A 207 1.26 -8.03 11.13
C LEU A 207 1.34 -6.87 10.13
N TYR A 208 2.46 -6.72 9.43
CA TYR A 208 2.59 -5.75 8.35
C TYR A 208 1.58 -5.99 7.22
N ASP A 209 1.39 -7.25 6.79
CA ASP A 209 0.40 -7.64 5.79
C ASP A 209 -1.04 -7.32 6.25
N ALA A 210 -1.37 -7.61 7.51
CA ALA A 210 -2.69 -7.32 8.07
C ALA A 210 -3.00 -5.80 8.13
N GLU A 211 -2.02 -4.96 8.49
CA GLU A 211 -2.21 -3.51 8.49
C GLU A 211 -2.33 -2.94 7.08
N TRP A 212 -1.52 -3.43 6.14
CA TRP A 212 -1.61 -3.04 4.73
C TRP A 212 -2.95 -3.45 4.11
N THR A 213 -3.46 -4.61 4.52
CA THR A 213 -4.79 -5.06 4.14
C THR A 213 -5.87 -4.05 4.57
N LEU A 214 -5.83 -3.58 5.82
CA LEU A 214 -6.74 -2.53 6.30
C LEU A 214 -6.59 -1.23 5.52
N ALA A 215 -5.36 -0.85 5.19
CA ALA A 215 -5.10 0.33 4.38
C ALA A 215 -5.71 0.25 2.97
N LEU A 216 -5.66 -0.92 2.31
CA LEU A 216 -6.33 -1.16 1.03
C LEU A 216 -7.86 -1.05 1.14
N ILE A 217 -8.44 -1.56 2.22
CA ILE A 217 -9.88 -1.42 2.49
C ILE A 217 -10.25 0.05 2.68
N LYS A 218 -9.44 0.82 3.43
CA LYS A 218 -9.64 2.26 3.62
C LYS A 218 -9.59 3.00 2.29
N ASP A 219 -8.60 2.71 1.43
CA ASP A 219 -8.45 3.34 0.13
C ASP A 219 -9.66 3.07 -0.79
N PHE A 220 -10.09 1.82 -0.86
CA PHE A 220 -11.30 1.44 -1.58
C PHE A 220 -12.54 2.20 -1.09
N LEU A 221 -12.79 2.21 0.23
CA LEU A 221 -13.95 2.88 0.82
C LEU A 221 -13.88 4.41 0.69
N ASN A 222 -12.68 5.00 0.68
CA ASN A 222 -12.48 6.42 0.44
C ASN A 222 -13.09 6.90 -0.88
N GLY A 223 -13.09 6.04 -1.92
CA GLY A 223 -13.76 6.32 -3.19
C GLY A 223 -15.26 6.59 -3.05
N TYR A 224 -15.88 6.11 -1.97
CA TYR A 224 -17.32 6.23 -1.70
C TYR A 224 -17.67 7.26 -0.61
N VAL A 225 -16.67 7.82 0.09
CA VAL A 225 -16.86 8.84 1.14
C VAL A 225 -17.64 10.07 0.65
N PRO A 226 -17.40 10.65 -0.54
CA PRO A 226 -18.19 11.78 -1.03
C PRO A 226 -19.69 11.46 -1.14
N ARG A 227 -20.03 10.25 -1.62
CA ARG A 227 -21.43 9.80 -1.72
C ARG A 227 -22.05 9.59 -0.35
N ALA A 228 -21.32 8.96 0.57
CA ALA A 228 -21.76 8.76 1.95
C ALA A 228 -22.09 10.09 2.66
N ARG A 229 -21.21 11.10 2.53
CA ARG A 229 -21.45 12.43 3.09
C ARG A 229 -22.69 13.12 2.50
N GLY A 230 -22.90 12.99 1.19
CA GLY A 230 -24.10 13.55 0.53
C GLY A 230 -25.41 12.95 1.05
N VAL A 231 -25.43 11.66 1.40
CA VAL A 231 -26.61 10.99 1.97
C VAL A 231 -26.92 11.49 3.39
N ILE A 232 -25.90 11.79 4.19
CA ILE A 232 -26.08 12.31 5.55
C ILE A 232 -26.56 13.77 5.53
N GLN A 233 -25.94 14.61 4.71
CA GLN A 233 -26.25 16.05 4.64
C GLN A 233 -27.64 16.38 4.08
N THR A 234 -28.26 15.46 3.33
CA THR A 234 -29.59 15.70 2.72
C THR A 234 -30.76 15.48 3.68
N LYS A 235 -30.49 15.09 4.93
CA LYS A 235 -31.52 14.88 5.97
C LYS A 235 -31.46 15.85 7.16
N GLU A 236 -30.46 16.73 7.20
CA GLU A 236 -30.38 17.86 8.13
C GLU A 236 -31.05 19.10 7.53
#